data_AF-A0A1R1YGT8-F1
#
_entry.id   AF-A0A1R1YGT8-F1
#
_cell.length_a   1.000
_cell.length_b   1.000
_cell.length_c   1.000
_cell.angle_alpha   90.00
_cell.angle_beta   90.00
_cell.angle_gamma   90.00
#
_symmetry.space_group_name_H-M   'P 1'
#
loop_
_entity.id
_entity.type
_entity.pdbx_description
1 polymer ?
#
loop_
_entity_poly.entity_id
_entity_poly.type
_entity_poly.pdbx_seq_one_letter_code
_entity_poly.pdbx_strand_id
1 'polypeptide(L)'
;MLIDIKPSVEISGGPWFTDQELDTDFIEQLSSQCYRYIYSKSVNKLNPTAIYSASYLGYPTAVQVRKFIVDNKVSTVDLGIEDIKSLLDVLVYDGKVERILPMGIIAGITPGNNDVEYVYRAITAPANESPLTEVPCGNCPVFKLCSEDGDISPSTCTYYQKWLSY
;
A
#
# COMPACT_ATOMS: atom_id res chain seq x y z
N MET A 1 -40.35 0.57 -1.32
CA MET A 1 -39.06 0.72 -0.63
C MET A 1 -39.29 1.63 0.56
N LEU A 2 -39.00 1.18 1.79
CA LEU A 2 -39.00 2.08 2.95
C LEU A 2 -37.75 2.94 2.85
N ILE A 3 -37.94 4.26 2.83
CA ILE A 3 -36.91 5.27 2.50
C ILE A 3 -35.87 5.46 3.62
N ASP A 4 -36.12 4.92 4.82
CA ASP A 4 -35.36 5.25 6.05
C ASP A 4 -34.38 4.16 6.53
N ILE A 5 -34.24 3.03 5.84
CA ILE A 5 -33.31 1.97 6.26
C ILE A 5 -32.02 2.07 5.45
N LYS A 6 -30.93 2.52 6.09
CA LYS A 6 -29.59 2.42 5.50
C LYS A 6 -29.24 0.93 5.35
N PRO A 7 -28.96 0.42 4.14
CA PRO A 7 -28.57 -0.98 3.95
C PRO A 7 -27.27 -1.28 4.71
N SER A 8 -27.09 -2.53 5.12
CA SER A 8 -25.86 -2.95 5.77
C SER A 8 -24.67 -2.81 4.81
N VAL A 9 -23.51 -2.49 5.39
CA VAL A 9 -22.27 -2.20 4.64
C VAL A 9 -21.82 -3.40 3.81
N GLU A 10 -22.12 -4.61 4.26
CA GLU A 10 -21.85 -5.88 3.57
C GLU A 10 -22.65 -6.04 2.27
N ILE A 11 -23.82 -5.41 2.19
CA ILE A 11 -24.72 -5.48 1.01
C ILE A 11 -24.50 -4.27 0.10
N SER A 12 -24.19 -3.10 0.67
CA SER A 12 -23.98 -1.87 -0.11
C SER A 12 -22.54 -1.69 -0.60
N GLY A 13 -21.59 -2.53 -0.17
CA GLY A 13 -20.17 -2.40 -0.51
C GLY A 13 -19.44 -1.25 0.22
N GLY A 14 -20.14 -0.49 1.07
CA GLY A 14 -19.57 0.63 1.80
C GLY A 14 -19.27 1.85 0.91
N PRO A 15 -18.38 2.76 1.36
CA PRO A 15 -18.10 4.03 0.69
C PRO A 15 -17.27 3.90 -0.60
N TRP A 16 -16.90 2.67 -0.99
CA TRP A 16 -15.99 2.38 -2.09
C TRP A 16 -16.69 2.13 -3.43
N PHE A 17 -18.03 2.09 -3.43
CA PHE A 17 -18.82 1.76 -4.61
C PHE A 17 -19.63 2.97 -5.08
N THR A 18 -19.58 3.20 -6.39
CA THR A 18 -20.39 4.17 -7.10
C THR A 18 -21.14 3.40 -8.19
N ASP A 19 -22.46 3.53 -8.27
CA ASP A 19 -23.30 2.87 -9.29
C ASP A 19 -23.12 1.33 -9.42
N GLN A 20 -22.89 0.63 -8.30
CA GLN A 20 -22.66 -0.83 -8.22
C GLN A 20 -21.31 -1.30 -8.76
N GLU A 21 -20.42 -0.37 -9.13
CA GLU A 21 -19.03 -0.66 -9.49
C GLU A 21 -18.08 -0.17 -8.39
N LEU A 22 -16.95 -0.87 -8.22
CA LEU A 22 -15.89 -0.44 -7.31
C LEU A 22 -15.16 0.74 -7.93
N ASP A 23 -15.14 1.87 -7.22
CA ASP A 23 -14.48 3.08 -7.67
C ASP A 23 -12.96 3.00 -7.39
N THR A 24 -12.23 2.35 -8.30
CA THR A 24 -10.78 2.17 -8.17
C THR A 24 -10.02 3.49 -8.25
N ASP A 25 -10.49 4.43 -9.08
CA ASP A 25 -9.87 5.74 -9.25
C ASP A 25 -9.95 6.55 -7.94
N PHE A 26 -11.09 6.52 -7.26
CA PHE A 26 -11.25 7.14 -5.94
C PHE A 26 -10.32 6.52 -4.91
N ILE A 27 -10.22 5.18 -4.86
CA ILE A 27 -9.34 4.46 -3.92
C ILE A 27 -7.87 4.79 -4.18
N GLU A 28 -7.43 4.82 -5.43
CA GLU A 28 -6.06 5.18 -5.83
C GLU A 28 -5.72 6.64 -5.47
N GLN A 29 -6.65 7.56 -5.70
CA GLN A 29 -6.46 8.96 -5.31
C GLN A 29 -6.36 9.12 -3.80
N LEU A 30 -7.27 8.50 -3.03
CA LEU A 30 -7.27 8.60 -1.58
C LEU A 30 -6.02 7.96 -0.97
N SER A 31 -5.63 6.78 -1.46
CA SER A 31 -4.41 6.07 -1.03
C SER A 31 -3.14 6.87 -1.33
N SER A 32 -3.06 7.53 -2.50
CA SER A 32 -1.96 8.43 -2.85
C SER A 32 -1.86 9.63 -1.88
N GLN A 33 -2.99 10.23 -1.50
CA GLN A 33 -3.00 11.33 -0.52
C GLN A 33 -2.60 10.87 0.89
N CYS A 34 -3.10 9.70 1.33
CA CYS A 34 -2.69 9.09 2.60
C CYS A 34 -1.19 8.81 2.62
N TYR A 35 -0.66 8.22 1.55
CA TYR A 35 0.76 7.96 1.39
C TYR A 35 1.58 9.26 1.46
N ARG A 36 1.18 10.31 0.75
CA ARG A 36 1.86 11.61 0.79
C ARG A 36 1.91 12.22 2.19
N TYR A 37 0.81 12.14 2.93
CA TYR A 37 0.77 12.61 4.30
C TYR A 37 1.75 11.84 5.19
N ILE A 38 1.72 10.50 5.14
CA ILE A 38 2.64 9.63 5.92
C ILE A 38 4.09 9.89 5.51
N TYR A 39 4.36 9.98 4.22
CA TYR A 39 5.67 10.26 3.66
C TYR A 39 6.24 11.58 4.19
N SER A 40 5.45 12.65 4.17
CA SER A 40 5.87 13.97 4.67
C SER A 40 6.28 13.98 6.15
N LYS A 41 5.75 13.04 6.95
CA LYS A 41 6.10 12.87 8.37
C LYS A 41 7.27 11.92 8.59
N SER A 42 7.54 11.05 7.62
CA SER A 42 8.54 10.00 7.71
C SER A 42 9.92 10.46 7.23
N VAL A 43 9.98 11.40 6.29
CA VAL A 43 11.25 11.90 5.72
C VAL A 43 11.92 12.94 6.60
N ASN A 44 13.25 12.90 6.64
CA ASN A 44 14.04 13.91 7.32
C ASN A 44 14.11 15.19 6.46
N LYS A 45 13.64 16.32 7.01
CA LYS A 45 13.69 17.63 6.33
C LYS A 45 15.10 18.07 5.92
N LEU A 46 16.13 17.56 6.61
CA LEU A 46 17.53 17.88 6.34
C LEU A 46 18.12 17.02 5.20
N ASN A 47 17.66 15.77 5.07
CA ASN A 47 18.15 14.81 4.08
C ASN A 47 16.95 14.12 3.41
N PRO A 48 16.50 14.60 2.23
CA PRO A 48 15.30 14.10 1.56
C PRO A 48 15.34 12.60 1.20
N THR A 49 16.53 12.00 1.17
CA THR A 49 16.73 10.58 0.85
C THR A 49 16.64 9.65 2.06
N ALA A 50 16.62 10.18 3.29
CA ALA A 50 16.63 9.41 4.53
C ALA A 50 15.29 9.48 5.26
N ILE A 51 14.75 8.31 5.61
CA ILE A 51 13.60 8.17 6.52
C ILE A 51 14.11 8.18 7.97
N TYR A 52 13.30 8.69 8.89
CA TYR A 52 13.52 8.49 10.31
C TYR A 52 13.54 6.99 10.70
N SER A 53 14.24 6.66 11.80
CA SER A 53 14.30 5.29 12.33
C SER A 53 12.94 4.83 12.86
N ALA A 54 12.74 3.53 13.02
CA ALA A 54 11.55 2.93 13.62
C ALA A 54 11.24 3.48 15.04
N SER A 55 12.26 3.94 15.77
CA SER A 55 12.10 4.51 17.12
C SER A 55 11.61 5.97 17.14
N TYR A 56 11.41 6.59 15.98
CA TYR A 56 10.91 7.96 15.92
C TYR A 56 9.44 8.05 16.35
N LEU A 57 9.12 9.00 17.23
CA LEU A 57 7.80 9.13 17.85
C LEU A 57 6.82 10.01 17.05
N GLY A 58 7.25 10.59 15.92
CA GLY A 58 6.44 11.52 15.13
C GLY A 58 5.63 10.88 13.99
N TYR A 59 5.50 9.56 13.96
CA TYR A 59 4.71 8.86 12.95
C TYR A 59 3.20 9.03 13.18
N PRO A 60 2.39 9.19 12.12
CA PRO A 60 0.95 9.37 12.25
C PRO A 60 0.23 8.07 12.61
N THR A 61 -0.84 8.20 13.41
CA THR A 61 -1.83 7.13 13.64
C THR A 61 -2.97 7.21 12.63
N ALA A 62 -3.79 6.16 12.51
CA ALA A 62 -4.95 6.15 11.62
C ALA A 62 -5.92 7.31 11.91
N VAL A 63 -6.07 7.70 13.17
CA VAL A 63 -6.91 8.84 13.59
C VAL A 63 -6.38 10.16 13.03
N GLN A 64 -5.06 10.35 13.02
CA GLN A 64 -4.43 11.55 12.48
C GLN A 64 -4.53 11.58 10.94
N VAL A 65 -4.40 10.44 10.28
CA VAL A 65 -4.62 10.33 8.83
C VAL A 65 -6.05 10.70 8.47
N ARG A 66 -7.04 10.17 9.20
CA ARG A 66 -8.45 10.55 9.01
C ARG A 66 -8.66 12.05 9.18
N LYS A 67 -8.10 12.64 10.24
CA LYS A 67 -8.19 14.07 10.50
C LYS A 67 -7.63 14.89 9.32
N PHE A 68 -6.48 14.47 8.78
CA PHE A 68 -5.90 15.12 7.60
C PHE A 68 -6.82 15.06 6.36
N ILE A 69 -7.49 13.93 6.11
CA ILE A 69 -8.42 13.78 4.98
C ILE A 69 -9.62 14.72 5.13
N VAL A 70 -10.17 14.82 6.34
CA VAL A 70 -11.31 15.69 6.66
C VAL A 70 -10.93 17.16 6.57
N ASP A 71 -9.79 17.55 7.16
CA ASP A 71 -9.32 18.95 7.21
C ASP A 71 -9.00 19.48 5.80
N ASN A 72 -8.47 18.64 4.91
CA ASN A 72 -8.16 19.02 3.53
C ASN A 72 -9.31 18.79 2.55
N LYS A 73 -10.48 18.32 3.02
CA LYS A 73 -11.66 18.01 2.21
C LYS A 73 -11.33 17.19 0.95
N VAL A 74 -10.51 16.15 1.13
CA VAL A 74 -10.04 15.29 0.03
C VAL A 74 -11.19 14.46 -0.54
N SER A 75 -12.11 14.01 0.33
CA SER A 75 -13.29 13.22 -0.05
C SER A 75 -14.58 13.99 0.21
N THR A 76 -15.56 13.79 -0.66
CA THR A 76 -16.95 14.22 -0.46
C THR A 76 -17.74 13.24 0.41
N VAL A 77 -17.27 12.00 0.52
CA VAL A 77 -17.89 10.90 1.29
C VAL A 77 -17.41 10.90 2.74
N ASP A 78 -18.33 10.64 3.67
CA ASP A 78 -18.04 10.43 5.08
C ASP A 78 -17.31 9.10 5.30
N LEU A 79 -16.02 9.18 5.61
CA LEU A 79 -15.16 8.02 5.89
C LEU A 79 -15.07 7.76 7.40
N GLY A 80 -15.33 6.50 7.78
CA GLY A 80 -15.13 5.98 9.14
C GLY A 80 -13.64 5.76 9.47
N ILE A 81 -13.34 5.37 10.71
CA ILE A 81 -11.96 5.02 11.09
C ILE A 81 -11.58 3.66 10.48
N GLU A 82 -12.51 2.70 10.50
CA GLU A 82 -12.34 1.37 9.90
C GLU A 82 -12.06 1.44 8.39
N ASP A 83 -12.69 2.36 7.67
CA ASP A 83 -12.44 2.59 6.24
C ASP A 83 -11.02 3.13 5.99
N ILE A 84 -10.51 3.99 6.88
CA ILE A 84 -9.12 4.46 6.78
C ILE A 84 -8.15 3.35 7.14
N LYS A 85 -8.46 2.50 8.12
CA LYS A 85 -7.61 1.34 8.47
C LYS A 85 -7.49 0.38 7.29
N SER A 86 -8.59 0.05 6.62
CA SER A 86 -8.55 -0.84 5.44
C SER A 86 -7.73 -0.24 4.30
N LEU A 87 -7.86 1.06 4.05
CA LEU A 87 -7.04 1.75 3.04
C LEU A 87 -5.56 1.80 3.41
N LEU A 88 -5.23 1.97 4.70
CA LEU A 88 -3.85 1.90 5.18
C LEU A 88 -3.29 0.48 5.07
N ASP A 89 -4.10 -0.56 5.27
CA ASP A 89 -3.69 -1.95 5.07
C ASP A 89 -3.37 -2.22 3.59
N VAL A 90 -4.11 -1.65 2.63
CA VAL A 90 -3.76 -1.71 1.20
C VAL A 90 -2.37 -1.11 0.96
N LEU A 91 -2.06 0.05 1.55
CA LEU A 91 -0.72 0.66 1.44
C LEU A 91 0.39 -0.18 2.09
N VAL A 92 0.06 -0.99 3.10
CA VAL A 92 0.99 -1.95 3.70
C VAL A 92 1.22 -3.15 2.78
N TYR A 93 0.17 -3.69 2.16
CA TYR A 93 0.28 -4.78 1.20
C TYR A 93 1.03 -4.37 -0.08
N ASP A 94 0.88 -3.11 -0.49
CA ASP A 94 1.67 -2.50 -1.57
C ASP A 94 3.17 -2.37 -1.23
N GLY A 95 3.57 -2.57 0.03
CA GLY A 95 4.95 -2.38 0.49
C GLY A 95 5.41 -0.92 0.49
N LYS A 96 4.48 0.05 0.41
CA LYS A 96 4.78 1.49 0.45
C LYS A 96 4.87 2.02 1.89
N VAL A 97 4.11 1.41 2.79
CA VAL A 97 3.99 1.81 4.20
C VAL A 97 4.21 0.60 5.10
N GLU A 98 4.88 0.81 6.22
CA GLU A 98 5.05 -0.18 7.28
C GLU A 98 4.18 0.19 8.49
N ARG A 99 3.57 -0.82 9.12
CA ARG A 99 2.81 -0.68 10.36
C ARG A 99 3.71 -1.03 11.54
N ILE A 100 3.88 -0.09 12.47
CA ILE A 100 4.78 -0.22 13.61
C ILE A 100 3.95 -0.18 14.90
N LEU A 101 4.35 -0.98 15.89
CA LEU A 101 3.80 -0.82 17.24
C LEU A 101 4.48 0.36 17.93
N PRO A 102 3.71 1.27 18.55
CA PRO A 102 4.30 2.38 19.29
C PRO A 102 5.18 1.87 20.44
N MET A 103 6.30 2.57 20.67
CA MET A 103 7.33 2.16 21.62
C MET A 103 6.80 1.95 23.05
N GLY A 104 5.75 2.66 23.45
CA GLY A 104 5.10 2.51 24.76
C GLY A 104 4.49 1.12 25.00
N ILE A 105 4.02 0.45 23.94
CA ILE A 105 3.50 -0.93 24.01
C ILE A 105 4.68 -1.92 24.07
N ILE A 106 5.71 -1.71 23.24
CA ILE A 106 6.89 -2.58 23.18
C ILE A 106 7.66 -2.56 24.51
N ALA A 107 7.72 -1.40 25.18
CA ALA A 107 8.35 -1.23 26.48
C ALA A 107 7.47 -1.64 27.68
N GLY A 108 6.26 -2.17 27.43
CA GLY A 108 5.35 -2.64 28.49
C GLY A 108 4.78 -1.53 29.37
N ILE A 109 4.74 -0.29 28.88
CA ILE A 109 4.33 0.91 29.64
C ILE A 109 2.81 1.13 29.57
N THR A 110 2.14 0.68 28.50
CA THR A 110 0.70 0.87 28.31
C THR A 110 -0.13 -0.35 28.72
N PRO A 111 -1.32 -0.15 29.33
CA PRO A 111 -2.16 -1.25 29.81
C PRO A 111 -2.70 -2.07 28.64
N GLY A 112 -2.80 -3.40 28.84
CA GLY A 112 -3.30 -4.38 27.88
C GLY A 112 -4.78 -4.22 27.54
N ASN A 113 -5.15 -3.13 26.88
CA ASN A 113 -6.39 -3.06 26.12
C ASN A 113 -6.18 -3.73 24.76
N ASN A 114 -7.20 -4.42 24.25
CA ASN A 114 -7.10 -5.20 23.00
C ASN A 114 -6.96 -4.30 21.75
N ASP A 115 -7.21 -3.00 21.87
CA ASP A 115 -7.11 -2.03 20.78
C ASP A 115 -5.69 -1.46 20.70
N VAL A 116 -4.81 -2.19 20.02
CA VAL A 116 -3.46 -1.70 19.70
C VAL A 116 -3.55 -0.59 18.66
N GLU A 117 -3.28 0.66 19.08
CA GLU A 117 -3.19 1.78 18.14
C GLU A 117 -1.85 1.73 17.41
N TYR A 118 -1.88 1.38 16.12
CA TYR A 118 -0.70 1.32 15.28
C TYR A 118 -0.30 2.70 14.75
N VAL A 119 1.01 2.87 14.52
CA VAL A 119 1.57 4.01 13.80
C VAL A 119 2.10 3.57 12.44
N TYR A 120 2.08 4.47 11.47
CA TYR A 120 2.40 4.17 10.07
C TYR A 120 3.63 4.95 9.62
N ARG A 121 4.60 4.25 9.01
CA ARG A 121 5.86 4.82 8.49
C ARG A 121 5.96 4.54 6.99
N ALA A 122 6.33 5.54 6.19
CA ALA A 122 6.61 5.31 4.77
C ALA A 122 7.93 4.54 4.56
N ILE A 123 8.01 3.75 3.50
CA ILE A 123 9.21 3.06 3.04
C ILE A 123 9.70 3.77 1.76
N THR A 124 11.00 4.10 1.68
CA THR A 124 11.61 4.78 0.51
C THR A 124 12.41 3.84 -0.37
N ALA A 125 12.84 2.70 0.17
CA ALA A 125 13.51 1.67 -0.60
C ALA A 125 12.47 0.60 -0.95
N PRO A 126 11.91 0.59 -2.18
CA PRO A 126 11.33 -0.65 -2.67
C PRO A 126 12.42 -1.72 -2.58
N ALA A 127 12.06 -2.95 -2.21
CA ALA A 127 12.97 -4.08 -2.28
C ALA A 127 13.64 -4.03 -3.67
N ASN A 128 14.97 -3.95 -3.72
CA ASN A 128 15.72 -3.91 -4.97
C ASN A 128 15.11 -4.92 -5.94
N GLU A 129 14.61 -4.46 -7.08
CA GLU A 129 14.09 -5.35 -8.10
C GLU A 129 15.19 -6.36 -8.40
N SER A 130 14.87 -7.64 -8.27
CA SER A 130 15.88 -8.67 -8.44
C SER A 130 16.41 -8.57 -9.89
N PRO A 131 17.72 -8.73 -10.14
CA PRO A 131 18.22 -8.75 -11.53
C PRO A 131 17.52 -9.80 -12.41
N LEU A 132 16.88 -10.80 -11.80
CA LEU A 132 16.08 -11.80 -12.48
C LEU A 132 14.78 -11.24 -13.10
N THR A 133 14.18 -10.20 -12.53
CA THR A 133 12.98 -9.54 -13.10
C THR A 133 13.31 -8.66 -14.30
N GLU A 134 14.58 -8.25 -14.46
CA GLU A 134 15.05 -7.47 -15.61
C GLU A 134 15.35 -8.33 -16.84
N VAL A 135 15.57 -9.64 -16.65
CA VAL A 135 15.92 -10.59 -17.72
C VAL A 135 14.67 -11.35 -18.18
N PRO A 136 14.46 -11.58 -19.49
CA PRO A 136 13.27 -12.24 -20.01
C PRO A 136 13.05 -13.67 -19.49
N CYS A 137 14.09 -14.33 -18.94
CA CYS A 137 13.94 -15.66 -18.36
C CYS A 137 13.17 -15.67 -17.03
N GLY A 138 13.24 -14.60 -16.22
CA GLY A 138 12.54 -14.52 -14.94
C GLY A 138 11.02 -14.48 -15.06
N ASN A 139 10.52 -13.88 -16.15
CA ASN A 139 9.10 -13.77 -16.46
C ASN A 139 8.66 -14.70 -17.62
N CYS A 140 9.49 -15.68 -18.00
CA CYS A 140 9.22 -16.53 -19.15
C CYS A 140 8.05 -17.50 -18.86
N PRO A 141 6.94 -17.46 -19.63
CA PRO A 141 5.78 -18.33 -19.39
C PRO A 141 6.06 -19.81 -19.69
N VAL A 142 7.08 -20.09 -20.51
CA VAL A 142 7.49 -21.43 -20.95
C VAL A 142 8.84 -21.84 -20.39
N PHE A 143 9.28 -21.24 -19.28
CA PHE A 143 10.60 -21.50 -18.68
C PHE A 143 10.87 -23.00 -18.46
N LYS A 144 9.88 -23.76 -17.97
CA LYS A 144 10.01 -25.19 -17.69
C LYS A 144 10.20 -26.07 -18.94
N LEU A 145 9.88 -25.55 -20.12
CA LEU A 145 10.00 -26.25 -21.41
C LEU A 145 11.28 -25.86 -22.15
N CYS A 146 12.04 -24.88 -21.64
CA CYS A 146 13.25 -24.40 -22.27
C CYS A 146 14.43 -25.32 -21.92
N SER A 147 15.02 -25.96 -22.93
CA SER A 147 16.22 -26.79 -22.79
C SER A 147 17.13 -26.63 -24.01
N GLU A 148 18.41 -27.02 -23.90
CA GLU A 148 19.35 -26.90 -25.03
C GLU A 148 18.97 -27.79 -26.21
N ASP A 149 18.44 -28.99 -25.94
CA ASP A 149 18.04 -29.98 -26.95
C ASP A 149 16.53 -30.01 -27.25
N GLY A 150 15.77 -29.02 -26.76
CA GLY A 150 14.31 -28.94 -26.91
C GLY A 150 13.85 -28.06 -28.07
N ASP A 151 12.57 -28.19 -28.44
CA ASP A 151 11.93 -27.30 -29.44
C ASP A 151 11.98 -25.83 -29.02
N ILE A 152 11.96 -25.59 -27.70
CA ILE A 152 12.15 -24.29 -27.09
C ILE A 152 13.56 -24.26 -26.53
N SER A 153 14.43 -23.50 -27.18
CA SER A 153 15.85 -23.39 -26.80
C SER A 153 16.24 -21.93 -26.55
N PRO A 154 17.25 -21.67 -25.71
CA PRO A 154 17.75 -20.32 -25.47
C PRO A 154 18.38 -19.70 -26.74
N SER A 155 18.95 -20.51 -27.65
CA SER A 155 19.60 -20.05 -28.87
C SER A 155 18.60 -19.54 -29.92
N THR A 156 17.41 -20.13 -29.98
CA THR A 156 16.32 -19.71 -30.89
C THR A 156 15.23 -18.88 -30.20
N CYS A 157 15.45 -18.45 -28.96
CA CYS A 157 14.44 -17.79 -28.14
C CYS A 157 14.05 -16.39 -28.66
N THR A 158 12.77 -16.22 -29.02
CA THR A 158 12.23 -14.94 -29.52
C THR A 158 12.16 -13.87 -28.43
N TYR A 159 11.91 -14.23 -27.16
CA TYR A 159 11.89 -13.30 -26.04
C TYR A 159 13.27 -12.69 -25.78
N TYR A 160 14.32 -13.51 -25.88
CA TYR A 160 15.70 -13.07 -25.69
C TYR A 160 16.17 -12.16 -26.82
N GLN A 161 15.84 -12.50 -28.07
CA GLN A 161 16.16 -11.66 -29.24
C GLN A 161 15.47 -10.30 -29.20
N LYS A 162 14.18 -10.25 -28.83
CA LYS A 162 13.45 -8.98 -28.68
C LYS A 162 14.04 -8.11 -27.57
N TRP A 163 14.44 -8.72 -26.46
CA TRP A 163 15.05 -8.01 -25.34
C TRP A 163 16.41 -7.41 -25.70
N LEU A 164 17.25 -8.14 -26.45
CA LEU A 164 18.54 -7.64 -26.96
C LEU A 164 18.43 -6.62 -28.10
N SER A 165 17.27 -6.49 -28.76
CA SER A 165 17.08 -5.56 -29.88
C SER A 165 16.77 -4.12 -29.47
N TYR A 166 16.58 -3.88 -28.18
CA TYR A 166 16.46 -2.56 -27.56
C TYR A 166 17.83 -2.02 -27.15
#